data_AF-A0A9J6P1H6-F1
#
_entry.id   AF-A0A9J6P1H6-F1
#
_cell.length_a   1.000
_cell.length_b   1.000
_cell.length_c   1.000
_cell.angle_alpha   90.00
_cell.angle_beta   90.00
_cell.angle_gamma   90.00
#
_symmetry.space_group_name_H-M   'P 1'
#
loop_
_entity.id
_entity.type
_entity.pdbx_description
1 polymer ?
#
loop_
_entity_poly.entity_id
_entity_poly.type
_entity_poly.pdbx_seq_one_letter_code
_entity_poly.pdbx_strand_id
1 'polypeptide(L)'
;MEFENVIIINCNEEIIPYVKSMHENIEEERRLFYVGITRTSQNLWLDHCRFMRNRSMDPSRFLFEMGVLREKTPDDYKVGEQVKHISFGLGEISYLDKKEIEIVFANNTKRKFDVMVLLRNDMITKI
;
A
#
# COMPACT_ATOMS: atom_id res chain seq x y z
N MET A 1 -21.77 -22.27 4.71
CA MET A 1 -21.48 -22.32 3.27
C MET A 1 -20.00 -22.07 3.10
N GLU A 2 -19.33 -22.87 2.28
CA GLU A 2 -17.89 -22.79 1.99
C GLU A 2 -17.73 -22.88 0.47
N PHE A 3 -16.70 -22.22 -0.06
CA PHE A 3 -16.45 -22.10 -1.48
C PHE A 3 -14.97 -22.38 -1.78
N GLU A 4 -14.69 -23.01 -2.90
CA GLU A 4 -13.32 -23.25 -3.36
C GLU A 4 -12.55 -21.95 -3.59
N ASN A 5 -13.25 -20.96 -4.15
CA ASN A 5 -12.68 -19.67 -4.51
C ASN A 5 -13.55 -18.55 -3.94
N VAL A 6 -12.93 -17.61 -3.22
CA VAL A 6 -13.60 -16.41 -2.68
C VAL A 6 -12.90 -15.17 -3.20
N ILE A 7 -13.69 -14.25 -3.76
CA ILE A 7 -13.23 -12.93 -4.17
C ILE A 7 -13.93 -11.90 -3.27
N ILE A 8 -13.15 -11.15 -2.49
CA ILE A 8 -13.64 -9.98 -1.76
C ILE A 8 -13.18 -8.75 -2.53
N ILE A 9 -14.15 -8.08 -3.15
CA ILE A 9 -13.93 -6.85 -3.91
C ILE A 9 -14.12 -5.62 -3.03
N ASN A 10 -13.57 -4.49 -3.47
CA ASN A 10 -13.68 -3.20 -2.79
C ASN A 10 -13.21 -3.24 -1.33
N CYS A 11 -12.09 -3.93 -1.07
CA CYS A 11 -11.35 -3.84 0.18
C CYS A 11 -10.71 -2.46 0.33
N ASN A 12 -11.54 -1.43 0.41
CA ASN A 12 -11.20 -0.02 0.50
C ASN A 12 -11.72 0.56 1.80
N GLU A 13 -11.01 1.57 2.31
CA GLU A 13 -11.49 2.33 3.46
C GLU A 13 -12.86 2.97 3.17
N GLU A 14 -13.70 3.13 4.19
CA GLU A 14 -15.10 3.57 4.12
C GLU A 14 -16.09 2.57 3.47
N ILE A 15 -15.60 1.53 2.78
CA ILE A 15 -16.42 0.45 2.23
C ILE A 15 -16.28 -0.81 3.10
N ILE A 16 -15.05 -1.22 3.37
CA ILE A 16 -14.69 -2.31 4.27
C ILE A 16 -13.54 -1.79 5.14
N PRO A 17 -13.78 -1.32 6.37
CA PRO A 17 -15.05 -1.25 7.09
C PRO A 17 -16.03 -0.22 6.52
N TYR A 18 -17.33 -0.46 6.65
CA TYR A 18 -18.34 0.50 6.21
C TYR A 18 -18.26 1.80 7.04
N VAL A 19 -18.32 2.95 6.36
CA VAL A 19 -18.11 4.30 6.94
C VAL A 19 -18.89 4.56 8.24
N LYS A 20 -20.13 4.09 8.37
CA LYS A 20 -20.94 4.30 9.57
C LYS A 20 -20.53 3.40 10.74
N SER A 21 -19.93 2.25 10.45
CA SER A 21 -19.49 1.28 11.45
C SER A 21 -18.09 1.58 11.99
N MET A 22 -17.33 2.48 11.34
CA MET A 22 -15.92 2.74 11.68
C MET A 22 -15.69 3.27 13.09
N HIS A 23 -16.65 3.99 13.68
CA HIS A 23 -16.50 4.61 15.00
C HIS A 23 -17.04 3.75 16.14
N GLU A 24 -18.14 3.02 15.91
CA GLU A 24 -18.85 2.30 16.98
C GLU A 24 -18.74 0.78 16.86
N ASN A 25 -18.66 0.23 15.64
CA ASN A 25 -18.82 -1.21 15.38
C ASN A 25 -17.69 -1.80 14.52
N ILE A 26 -16.48 -1.25 14.65
CA ILE A 26 -15.32 -1.70 13.86
C ILE A 26 -14.97 -3.18 14.09
N GLU A 27 -15.15 -3.66 15.33
CA GLU A 27 -14.94 -5.08 15.67
C GLU A 27 -15.91 -6.00 14.95
N GLU A 28 -17.15 -5.56 14.74
CA GLU A 28 -18.15 -6.35 14.02
C GLU A 28 -17.84 -6.39 12.52
N GLU A 29 -17.43 -5.26 11.92
CA GLU A 29 -16.94 -5.25 10.54
C GLU A 29 -15.71 -6.15 10.37
N ARG A 30 -14.80 -6.17 11.34
CA ARG A 30 -13.65 -7.09 11.34
C ARG A 30 -14.09 -8.54 11.42
N ARG A 31 -15.08 -8.86 12.26
CA ARG A 31 -15.68 -10.20 12.33
C ARG A 31 -16.31 -10.59 10.99
N LEU A 32 -17.05 -9.69 10.34
CA LEU A 32 -17.64 -9.94 9.02
C LEU A 32 -16.56 -10.21 7.97
N PHE A 33 -15.49 -9.41 7.94
CA PHE A 33 -14.37 -9.62 7.04
C PHE A 33 -13.68 -10.96 7.28
N TYR A 34 -13.41 -11.31 8.55
CA TYR A 34 -12.86 -12.61 8.94
C TYR A 34 -13.75 -13.79 8.54
N VAL A 35 -15.07 -13.67 8.72
CA VAL A 35 -16.03 -14.69 8.29
C VAL A 35 -16.00 -14.84 6.77
N GLY A 36 -15.87 -13.74 6.01
CA GLY A 36 -15.71 -13.77 4.56
C GLY A 36 -14.44 -14.51 4.12
N ILE A 37 -13.30 -14.19 4.74
CA ILE A 37 -12.00 -14.84 4.50
C ILE A 37 -12.08 -16.35 4.77
N THR A 38 -12.64 -16.73 5.91
CA THR A 38 -12.74 -18.14 6.32
C THR A 38 -13.78 -18.95 5.54
N ARG A 39 -14.51 -18.36 4.58
CA ARG A 39 -15.37 -19.11 3.65
C ARG A 39 -14.61 -19.77 2.52
N THR A 40 -13.36 -19.39 2.27
CA THR A 40 -12.54 -20.03 1.22
C THR A 40 -11.93 -21.34 1.68
N SER A 41 -11.90 -22.33 0.81
CA SER A 41 -11.17 -23.59 1.03
C SER A 41 -9.86 -23.70 0.25
N GLN A 42 -9.69 -22.95 -0.84
CA GLN A 42 -8.46 -22.96 -1.64
C GLN A 42 -7.90 -21.58 -1.94
N ASN A 43 -8.65 -20.75 -2.68
CA ASN A 43 -8.13 -19.47 -3.20
C ASN A 43 -8.89 -18.28 -2.61
N LEU A 44 -8.14 -17.28 -2.14
CA LEU A 44 -8.67 -16.00 -1.70
C LEU A 44 -8.09 -14.89 -2.57
N TRP A 45 -8.97 -14.10 -3.17
CA TRP A 45 -8.59 -12.88 -3.86
C TRP A 45 -9.18 -11.68 -3.13
N LEU A 46 -8.30 -10.75 -2.75
CA LEU A 46 -8.66 -9.49 -2.11
C LEU A 46 -8.29 -8.37 -3.08
N ASP A 47 -9.28 -7.58 -3.46
CA ASP A 47 -9.09 -6.49 -4.43
C ASP A 47 -9.50 -5.14 -3.84
N HIS A 48 -8.71 -4.11 -4.16
CA HIS A 48 -9.00 -2.73 -3.76
C HIS A 48 -8.80 -1.78 -4.94
N CYS A 49 -9.71 -0.81 -5.07
CA CYS A 49 -9.64 0.19 -6.13
C CYS A 49 -8.76 1.38 -5.69
N ARG A 50 -7.88 1.90 -6.54
CA ARG A 50 -7.20 3.19 -6.27
C ARG A 50 -8.10 4.40 -6.48
N PHE A 51 -9.05 4.29 -7.41
CA PHE A 51 -9.97 5.37 -7.77
C PHE A 51 -11.39 4.84 -7.89
N MET A 52 -12.34 5.55 -7.28
CA MET A 52 -13.77 5.24 -7.39
C MET A 52 -14.54 6.54 -7.54
N ARG A 53 -15.32 6.68 -8.63
CA ARG A 53 -16.15 7.87 -8.92
C ARG A 53 -15.38 9.20 -8.80
N ASN A 54 -14.18 9.26 -9.41
CA ASN A 54 -13.25 10.40 -9.36
C ASN A 54 -12.71 10.76 -7.96
N ARG A 55 -12.88 9.89 -6.96
CA ARG A 55 -12.25 10.02 -5.64
C ARG A 55 -11.09 9.03 -5.53
N SER A 56 -9.96 9.48 -4.97
CA SER A 56 -8.88 8.58 -4.54
C SER A 56 -9.37 7.77 -3.35
N MET A 57 -9.19 6.46 -3.42
CA MET A 57 -9.61 5.53 -2.37
C MET A 57 -8.39 4.92 -1.72
N ASP A 58 -8.37 4.92 -0.39
CA ASP A 58 -7.36 4.22 0.38
C ASP A 58 -7.71 2.72 0.47
N PRO A 59 -6.71 1.83 0.53
CA PRO A 59 -6.95 0.42 0.82
C PRO A 59 -7.54 0.26 2.23
N SER A 60 -8.33 -0.79 2.42
CA SER A 60 -8.89 -1.13 3.72
C SER A 60 -7.80 -1.31 4.76
N ARG A 61 -7.98 -0.72 5.95
CA ARG A 61 -7.11 -0.97 7.11
C ARG A 61 -6.89 -2.45 7.42
N PHE A 62 -7.89 -3.32 7.15
CA PHE A 62 -7.78 -4.75 7.43
C PHE A 62 -6.72 -5.45 6.56
N LEU A 63 -6.43 -4.93 5.36
CA LEU A 63 -5.37 -5.47 4.51
C LEU A 63 -3.98 -5.23 5.12
N PHE A 64 -3.80 -4.10 5.82
CA PHE A 64 -2.58 -3.79 6.55
C PHE A 64 -2.49 -4.57 7.87
N GLU A 65 -3.59 -4.67 8.62
CA GLU A 65 -3.66 -5.48 9.86
C GLU A 65 -3.27 -6.95 9.61
N MET A 66 -3.67 -7.51 8.47
CA MET A 66 -3.29 -8.87 8.05
C MET A 66 -1.87 -9.00 7.49
N GLY A 67 -1.19 -7.88 7.24
CA GLY A 67 0.12 -7.87 6.59
C GLY A 67 0.11 -8.24 5.11
N VAL A 68 -1.07 -8.25 4.46
CA VAL A 68 -1.20 -8.45 3.00
C VAL A 68 -0.65 -7.25 2.26
N LEU A 69 -0.98 -6.06 2.75
CA LEU A 69 -0.36 -4.81 2.33
C LEU A 69 0.60 -4.33 3.41
N ARG A 70 1.73 -3.79 2.97
CA ARG A 70 2.72 -3.16 3.83
C ARG A 70 2.97 -1.75 3.32
N GLU A 71 2.82 -0.76 4.21
CA GLU A 71 3.28 0.58 3.91
C GLU A 71 4.80 0.55 3.76
N LYS A 72 5.30 1.09 2.65
CA LYS A 72 6.74 1.30 2.48
C LYS A 72 7.16 2.39 3.45
N THR A 73 8.12 2.10 4.31
CA THR A 73 8.70 3.08 5.23
C THR A 73 10.08 3.52 4.74
N PRO A 74 10.60 4.67 5.21
CA PRO A 74 11.98 5.08 4.92
C PRO A 74 12.99 3.99 5.29
N ASP A 75 12.70 3.21 6.33
CA ASP A 75 13.57 2.13 6.83
C ASP A 75 13.69 0.94 5.86
N ASP A 76 12.81 0.84 4.85
CA ASP A 76 12.91 -0.19 3.81
C ASP A 76 14.04 0.10 2.80
N TYR A 77 14.64 1.30 2.86
CA TYR A 77 15.70 1.76 1.97
C TYR A 77 16.98 2.09 2.74
N LYS A 78 18.13 1.96 2.06
CA LYS A 78 19.44 2.32 2.62
C LYS A 78 20.25 3.16 1.65
N VAL A 79 21.17 3.97 2.20
CA VAL A 79 22.14 4.73 1.40
C VAL A 79 23.05 3.74 0.65
N GLY A 80 23.29 4.02 -0.63
CA GLY A 80 24.02 3.17 -1.58
C GLY A 80 23.14 2.17 -2.33
N GLU A 81 21.84 2.08 -2.04
CA GLU A 81 20.95 1.18 -2.78
C GLU A 81 20.52 1.78 -4.12
N GLN A 82 20.40 0.89 -5.12
CA GLN A 82 19.86 1.26 -6.43
C GLN A 82 18.33 1.21 -6.41
N VAL A 83 17.73 2.29 -6.90
CA VAL A 83 16.28 2.44 -7.01
C VAL A 83 15.90 2.90 -8.42
N LYS A 84 14.72 2.48 -8.85
CA LYS A 84 14.09 2.95 -10.07
C LYS A 84 13.01 3.96 -9.71
N HIS A 85 13.19 5.20 -10.16
CA HIS A 85 12.18 6.23 -10.07
C HIS A 85 11.29 6.22 -11.33
N ILE A 86 9.97 6.38 -11.18
CA ILE A 86 9.01 6.33 -12.30
C ILE A 86 9.33 7.34 -13.43
N SER A 87 9.66 8.59 -13.08
CA SER A 87 9.94 9.65 -14.05
C SER A 87 11.40 9.77 -14.49
N PHE A 88 12.36 9.46 -13.61
CA PHE A 88 13.79 9.74 -13.84
C PHE A 88 14.63 8.49 -14.14
N GLY A 89 14.04 7.30 -13.99
CA GLY A 89 14.72 6.04 -14.24
C GLY A 89 15.63 5.61 -13.09
N LEU A 90 16.75 4.99 -13.42
CA LEU A 90 17.68 4.38 -12.46
C LEU A 90 18.49 5.45 -11.72
N GLY A 91 18.58 5.29 -10.40
CA GLY A 91 19.45 6.10 -9.56
C GLY A 91 19.92 5.37 -8.31
N GLU A 92 20.89 5.95 -7.64
CA GLU A 92 21.47 5.46 -6.39
C GLU A 92 21.15 6.44 -5.26
N ILE A 93 20.74 5.91 -4.11
CA ILE A 93 20.45 6.73 -2.93
C ILE A 93 21.77 7.23 -2.33
N SER A 94 22.06 8.53 -2.45
CA SER A 94 23.25 9.12 -1.83
C SER A 94 23.02 9.60 -0.41
N TYR A 95 21.78 9.95 -0.06
CA TYR A 95 21.42 10.40 1.28
C TYR A 95 19.98 9.99 1.59
N LEU A 96 19.74 9.56 2.83
CA LEU A 96 18.43 9.16 3.31
C LEU A 96 18.26 9.65 4.76
N ASP A 97 17.20 10.40 4.98
CA ASP A 97 16.69 10.77 6.30
C ASP A 97 15.19 10.42 6.37
N LYS A 98 14.54 10.63 7.52
CA LYS A 98 13.11 10.34 7.72
C LYS A 98 12.19 11.20 6.84
N LYS A 99 12.67 12.36 6.41
CA LYS A 99 11.88 13.34 5.64
C LYS A 99 12.36 13.48 4.20
N GLU A 100 13.66 13.46 3.96
CA GLU A 100 14.26 13.73 2.65
C GLU A 100 15.15 12.58 2.18
N ILE A 101 15.13 12.32 0.87
CA ILE A 101 16.02 11.37 0.18
C ILE A 101 16.67 12.07 -1.01
N GLU A 102 17.97 11.87 -1.14
CA GLU A 102 18.74 12.34 -2.29
C GLU A 102 19.13 11.15 -3.16
N ILE A 103 18.75 11.24 -4.44
CA ILE A 103 19.00 10.21 -5.44
C ILE A 103 19.88 10.79 -6.53
N VAL A 104 20.98 10.10 -6.83
CA VAL A 104 21.87 10.39 -7.95
C VAL A 104 21.45 9.52 -9.13
N PHE A 105 20.91 10.14 -10.17
CA PHE A 105 20.45 9.42 -11.35
C PHE A 105 21.61 9.16 -12.33
N ALA A 106 21.44 8.14 -13.19
CA ALA A 106 22.45 7.74 -14.18
C ALA A 106 22.92 8.85 -15.13
N ASN A 107 22.16 9.93 -15.25
CA ASN A 107 22.51 11.14 -16.00
C ASN A 107 23.37 12.14 -15.21
N ASN A 108 24.01 11.72 -14.10
CA ASN A 108 24.77 12.55 -13.16
C ASN A 108 23.95 13.67 -12.50
N THR A 109 22.62 13.63 -12.54
CA THR A 109 21.77 14.62 -11.85
C THR A 109 21.48 14.15 -10.44
N LYS A 110 21.77 15.00 -9.45
CA LYS A 110 21.35 14.78 -8.05
C LYS A 110 20.02 15.50 -7.81
N ARG A 111 19.07 14.81 -7.19
CA ARG A 111 17.80 15.44 -6.78
C ARG A 111 17.41 15.00 -5.39
N LYS A 112 16.86 15.96 -4.64
CA LYS A 112 16.25 15.74 -3.34
C LYS A 112 14.75 15.65 -3.48
N PHE A 113 14.16 14.72 -2.76
CA PHE A 113 12.72 14.48 -2.71
C PHE A 113 12.25 14.30 -1.27
N ASP A 114 10.97 14.59 -1.04
CA ASP A 114 10.30 14.17 0.19
C ASP A 114 10.04 12.66 0.14
N VAL A 115 10.54 11.96 1.16
CA VAL A 115 10.44 10.49 1.26
C VAL A 115 8.99 10.05 1.31
N MET A 116 8.17 10.73 2.11
CA MET A 116 6.78 10.33 2.30
C MET A 116 5.99 10.45 1.00
N VAL A 117 6.29 11.48 0.19
CA VAL A 117 5.66 11.66 -1.12
C VAL A 117 6.08 10.56 -2.10
N LEU A 118 7.36 10.17 -2.12
CA LEU A 118 7.84 9.08 -2.99
C LEU A 118 7.23 7.73 -2.61
N LEU A 119 7.15 7.42 -1.31
CA LEU A 119 6.65 6.13 -0.84
C LEU A 119 5.14 6.01 -0.99
N ARG A 120 4.36 7.05 -0.63
CA ARG A 120 2.89 7.04 -0.76
C ARG A 120 2.41 6.91 -2.20
N ASN A 121 3.15 7.48 -3.15
CA ASN A 121 2.78 7.45 -4.56
C ASN A 121 3.50 6.35 -5.35
N ASP A 122 4.18 5.41 -4.66
CA ASP A 122 4.97 4.34 -5.28
C ASP A 122 5.94 4.84 -6.38
N MET A 123 6.52 6.02 -6.18
CA MET A 123 7.37 6.63 -7.21
C MET A 123 8.75 5.99 -7.29
N ILE A 124 9.15 5.21 -6.28
CA ILE A 124 10.41 4.47 -6.24
C ILE A 124 10.17 2.99 -5.98
N THR A 125 10.97 2.17 -6.65
CA THR A 125 11.01 0.71 -6.47
C THR A 125 12.47 0.27 -6.35
N LYS A 126 12.75 -0.62 -5.40
CA LYS A 126 14.06 -1.24 -5.21
C LYS A 126 14.34 -2.26 -6.31
N ILE A 127 15.59 -2.35 -6.74
CA ILE A 127 16.08 -3.30 -7.75
C ILE A 127 16.82 -4.44 -7.07
#